data_AF-G4Z419-F1
#
_entry.id   AF-G4Z419-F1
#
_cell.length_a   1.000
_cell.length_b   1.000
_cell.length_c   1.000
_cell.angle_alpha   90.00
_cell.angle_beta   90.00
_cell.angle_gamma   90.00
#
_symmetry.space_group_name_H-M   'P 1'
#
loop_
_entity.id
_entity.type
_entity.pdbx_description
1 polymer ?
#
loop_
_entity_poly.entity_id
_entity_poly.type
_entity_poly.pdbx_seq_one_letter_code
_entity_poly.pdbx_strand_id
1 'polypeptide(L)'
;MVSASFVLLGALVVLGSTAEGSKKFVSWIPNGANVEGYAAIGHPDGTGKDESTNDFGEAFEKAGKKWTVELCQADTDGDGQTNGQELGDPCCEWSTGATPRWTTGVSHPSLKDKTSDASLWANINCTSTTTTTTSGADSSVVESATSMFALATGIALLFA
;
A
#
# COMPACT_ATOMS: atom_id res chain seq x y z
N MET A 1 -24.88 -42.63 52.25
CA MET A 1 -23.72 -42.83 51.37
C MET A 1 -23.86 -41.87 50.19
N VAL A 2 -22.94 -40.91 50.15
CA VAL A 2 -22.57 -39.94 49.11
C VAL A 2 -23.59 -39.46 48.07
N SER A 3 -23.98 -38.21 48.26
CA SER A 3 -24.44 -37.27 47.23
C SER A 3 -23.33 -37.03 46.19
N ALA A 4 -23.68 -36.99 44.91
CA ALA A 4 -22.79 -36.49 43.86
C ALA A 4 -23.62 -35.68 42.85
N SER A 5 -23.74 -34.38 43.12
CA SER A 5 -24.17 -33.38 42.15
C SER A 5 -23.14 -33.33 41.01
N PHE A 6 -23.53 -33.78 39.82
CA PHE A 6 -22.73 -33.62 38.62
C PHE A 6 -22.85 -32.19 38.11
N VAL A 7 -21.87 -31.36 38.46
CA VAL A 7 -21.67 -30.04 37.82
C VAL A 7 -21.13 -30.30 36.42
N LEU A 8 -22.01 -30.23 35.41
CA LEU A 8 -21.61 -30.24 34.01
C LEU A 8 -20.89 -28.92 33.71
N LEU A 9 -19.55 -28.95 33.70
CA LEU A 9 -18.75 -27.87 33.11
C LEU A 9 -19.04 -27.85 31.60
N GLY A 10 -19.78 -26.85 31.15
CA GLY A 10 -19.96 -26.57 29.72
C GLY A 10 -18.61 -26.23 29.09
N ALA A 11 -18.18 -27.05 28.13
CA ALA A 11 -17.00 -26.79 27.33
C ALA A 11 -17.22 -25.52 26.48
N LEU A 12 -16.51 -24.44 26.84
CA LEU A 12 -16.44 -23.23 26.03
C LEU A 12 -15.57 -23.55 24.80
N VAL A 13 -16.21 -23.85 23.68
CA VAL A 13 -15.52 -24.00 22.39
C VAL A 13 -15.04 -22.62 21.96
N VAL A 14 -13.77 -22.32 22.20
CA VAL A 14 -13.09 -21.16 21.64
C VAL A 14 -12.94 -21.43 20.15
N LEU A 15 -13.84 -20.86 19.35
CA LEU A 15 -13.70 -20.79 17.90
C LEU A 15 -12.51 -19.88 17.60
N GLY A 16 -11.34 -20.47 17.39
CA GLY A 16 -10.17 -19.77 16.88
C GLY A 16 -10.42 -19.31 15.46
N SER A 17 -10.66 -18.01 15.28
CA SER A 17 -10.76 -17.34 13.98
C SER A 17 -9.42 -17.42 13.25
N THR A 18 -9.18 -18.47 12.47
CA THR A 18 -7.93 -18.62 11.71
C THR A 18 -8.01 -17.81 10.41
N ALA A 19 -7.40 -16.63 10.43
CA ALA A 19 -6.56 -16.03 9.38
C ALA A 19 -6.91 -16.28 7.88
N GLU A 20 -8.16 -16.24 7.44
CA GLU A 20 -8.48 -16.13 6.01
C GLU A 20 -8.28 -14.70 5.45
N GLY A 21 -8.13 -13.71 6.34
CA GLY A 21 -7.91 -12.31 5.96
C GLY A 21 -6.54 -12.05 5.34
N SER A 22 -5.48 -12.69 5.82
CA SER A 22 -4.09 -12.38 5.42
C SER A 22 -3.81 -12.72 3.96
N LYS A 23 -4.36 -13.82 3.45
CA LYS A 23 -4.22 -14.22 2.04
C LYS A 23 -4.81 -13.21 1.05
N LYS A 24 -5.83 -12.44 1.46
CA LYS A 24 -6.41 -11.39 0.60
C LYS A 24 -5.44 -10.23 0.39
N PHE A 25 -4.69 -9.85 1.43
CA PHE A 25 -3.72 -8.76 1.34
C PHE A 25 -2.59 -9.05 0.36
N VAL A 26 -2.15 -10.31 0.29
CA VAL A 26 -1.15 -10.76 -0.69
C VAL A 26 -1.59 -10.46 -2.13
N SER A 27 -2.89 -10.56 -2.43
CA SER A 27 -3.44 -10.23 -3.76
C SER A 27 -3.60 -8.73 -4.05
N TRP A 28 -3.44 -7.88 -3.02
CA TRP A 28 -3.57 -6.42 -3.12
C TRP A 28 -2.22 -5.71 -3.27
N ILE A 29 -1.15 -6.49 -3.42
CA ILE A 29 0.22 -6.02 -3.58
C ILE A 29 0.77 -6.64 -4.87
N PRO A 30 1.39 -5.87 -5.78
CA PRO A 30 2.03 -6.43 -6.97
C PRO A 30 3.09 -7.44 -6.55
N ASN A 31 3.12 -8.60 -7.21
CA ASN A 31 4.04 -9.69 -6.89
C ASN A 31 4.05 -10.14 -5.41
N GLY A 32 2.99 -9.88 -4.63
CA GLY A 32 2.99 -10.14 -3.18
C GLY A 32 3.19 -11.61 -2.75
N ALA A 33 2.93 -12.56 -3.66
CA ALA A 33 3.20 -13.99 -3.49
C ALA A 33 4.37 -14.52 -4.33
N ASN A 34 5.07 -13.63 -5.03
CA ASN A 34 6.04 -13.95 -6.08
C ASN A 34 7.47 -13.53 -5.71
N VAL A 35 7.69 -13.13 -4.46
CA VAL A 35 9.03 -12.92 -3.90
C VAL A 35 9.57 -14.28 -3.45
N GLU A 36 10.76 -14.64 -3.92
CA GLU A 36 11.34 -15.98 -3.73
C GLU A 36 11.49 -16.32 -2.24
N GLY A 37 10.83 -17.40 -1.80
CA GLY A 37 10.86 -17.86 -0.41
C GLY A 37 9.82 -17.21 0.52
N TYR A 38 8.99 -16.28 0.03
CA TYR A 38 8.01 -15.55 0.84
C TYR A 38 6.60 -15.73 0.28
N ALA A 39 5.71 -16.35 1.06
CA ALA A 39 4.30 -16.47 0.72
C ALA A 39 3.49 -15.24 1.16
N ALA A 40 3.99 -14.46 2.12
CA ALA A 40 3.40 -13.21 2.58
C ALA A 40 4.50 -12.23 3.01
N ILE A 41 4.78 -11.24 2.16
CA ILE A 41 5.91 -10.31 2.33
C ILE A 41 5.72 -9.23 3.41
N GLY A 42 4.51 -9.09 3.96
CA GLY A 42 4.22 -8.17 5.06
C GLY A 42 4.55 -8.72 6.45
N HIS A 43 5.07 -9.96 6.54
CA HIS A 43 5.30 -10.64 7.80
C HIS A 43 6.77 -11.08 7.93
N PRO A 44 7.35 -11.01 9.14
CA PRO A 44 8.76 -11.36 9.36
C PRO A 44 9.03 -12.86 9.17
N ASP A 45 8.01 -13.71 9.36
CA ASP A 45 8.10 -15.15 9.11
C ASP A 45 7.99 -15.51 7.61
N GLY A 46 7.62 -14.54 6.76
CA GLY A 46 7.36 -14.72 5.33
C GLY A 46 6.17 -15.60 5.00
N THR A 47 5.39 -16.06 5.99
CA THR A 47 4.27 -17.00 5.78
C THR A 47 2.91 -16.41 6.11
N GLY A 48 2.86 -15.34 6.92
CA GLY A 48 1.61 -14.71 7.36
C GLY A 48 0.81 -15.57 8.34
N LYS A 49 1.49 -16.49 9.04
CA LYS A 49 0.93 -17.27 10.15
C LYS A 49 1.06 -16.52 11.48
N ASP A 50 2.11 -15.70 11.61
CA ASP A 50 2.28 -14.78 12.72
C ASP A 50 1.41 -13.52 12.53
N GLU A 51 0.94 -12.93 13.63
CA GLU A 51 0.21 -11.66 13.62
C GLU A 51 1.14 -10.45 13.47
N SER A 52 2.43 -10.60 13.82
CA SER A 52 3.46 -9.58 13.68
C SER A 52 3.67 -9.22 12.21
N THR A 53 3.81 -7.93 11.94
CA THR A 53 4.21 -7.37 10.65
C THR A 53 5.67 -6.95 10.67
N ASN A 54 6.31 -6.94 9.50
CA ASN A 54 7.58 -6.26 9.28
C ASN A 54 7.35 -4.79 8.86
N ASP A 55 8.41 -4.04 8.60
CA ASP A 55 8.33 -2.62 8.26
C ASP A 55 7.42 -2.37 7.04
N PHE A 56 7.47 -3.24 6.02
CA PHE A 56 6.56 -3.18 4.87
C PHE A 56 5.11 -3.48 5.23
N GLY A 57 4.86 -4.50 6.06
CA GLY A 57 3.52 -4.80 6.56
C GLY A 57 2.91 -3.66 7.36
N GLU A 58 3.71 -3.00 8.20
CA GLU A 58 3.29 -1.81 8.95
C GLU A 58 3.00 -0.62 8.02
N ALA A 59 3.84 -0.39 7.01
CA ALA A 59 3.63 0.63 6.00
C ALA A 59 2.34 0.36 5.19
N PHE A 60 2.10 -0.89 4.80
CA PHE A 60 0.88 -1.31 4.13
C PHE A 60 -0.37 -1.12 5.01
N GLU A 61 -0.28 -1.42 6.30
CA GLU A 61 -1.36 -1.15 7.25
C GLU A 61 -1.63 0.36 7.38
N LYS A 62 -0.59 1.18 7.51
CA LYS A 62 -0.68 2.64 7.56
C LYS A 62 -1.27 3.24 6.29
N ALA A 63 -1.03 2.62 5.14
CA ALA A 63 -1.65 2.96 3.86
C ALA A 63 -3.13 2.52 3.77
N GLY A 64 -3.69 1.98 4.85
CA GLY A 64 -5.08 1.48 4.89
C GLY A 64 -5.26 0.16 4.14
N LYS A 65 -4.19 -0.66 4.08
CA LYS A 65 -4.16 -1.96 3.39
C LYS A 65 -4.45 -1.80 1.89
N LYS A 66 -3.80 -0.80 1.28
CA LYS A 66 -3.91 -0.47 -0.14
C LYS A 66 -2.53 -0.24 -0.73
N TRP A 67 -2.37 -0.66 -1.98
CA TRP A 67 -1.23 -0.24 -2.82
C TRP A 67 -1.44 1.21 -3.28
N THR A 68 -1.14 2.17 -2.41
CA THR A 68 -1.22 3.60 -2.77
C THR A 68 0.05 4.06 -3.47
N VAL A 69 -0.04 5.22 -4.12
CA VAL A 69 1.13 5.85 -4.74
C VAL A 69 2.21 6.14 -3.70
N GLU A 70 1.83 6.60 -2.50
CA GLU A 70 2.76 6.89 -1.42
C GLU A 70 3.46 5.63 -0.92
N LEU A 71 2.74 4.51 -0.77
CA LEU A 71 3.36 3.23 -0.40
C LEU A 71 4.28 2.73 -1.50
N CYS A 72 3.86 2.79 -2.76
CA CYS A 72 4.65 2.36 -3.91
C CYS A 72 5.95 3.17 -4.07
N GLN A 73 5.90 4.47 -3.81
CA GLN A 73 7.07 5.37 -3.91
C GLN A 73 7.96 5.36 -2.67
N ALA A 74 7.50 4.80 -1.55
CA ALA A 74 8.30 4.68 -0.34
C ALA A 74 9.45 3.69 -0.55
N ASP A 75 10.60 4.02 0.03
CA ASP A 75 11.74 3.12 0.23
C ASP A 75 11.63 2.65 1.69
N THR A 76 10.92 1.53 1.90
CA THR A 76 10.50 1.14 3.24
C THR A 76 11.66 0.62 4.08
N ASP A 77 12.57 -0.15 3.48
CA ASP A 77 13.73 -0.61 4.20
C ASP A 77 14.88 0.41 4.18
N GLY A 78 15.04 1.24 3.16
CA GLY A 78 16.08 2.26 3.09
C GLY A 78 17.33 1.77 2.35
N ASP A 79 17.15 0.93 1.34
CA ASP A 79 18.21 0.44 0.45
C ASP A 79 18.42 1.31 -0.80
N GLY A 80 17.56 2.32 -1.00
CA GLY A 80 17.57 3.24 -2.13
C GLY A 80 16.64 2.85 -3.29
N GLN A 81 15.89 1.77 -3.18
CA GLN A 81 14.84 1.39 -4.11
C GLN A 81 13.46 1.68 -3.52
N THR A 82 12.51 2.02 -4.38
CA THR A 82 11.11 2.12 -3.95
C THR A 82 10.47 0.73 -3.90
N ASN A 83 9.46 0.55 -3.05
CA ASN A 83 8.64 -0.65 -2.98
C ASN A 83 8.11 -1.04 -4.38
N GLY A 84 7.75 -0.04 -5.20
CA GLY A 84 7.34 -0.23 -6.59
C GLY A 84 8.45 -0.76 -7.50
N GLN A 85 9.68 -0.28 -7.39
CA GLN A 85 10.81 -0.85 -8.13
C GLN A 85 11.04 -2.30 -7.74
N GLU A 86 10.95 -2.63 -6.46
CA GLU A 86 11.19 -4.00 -6.01
C GLU A 86 10.08 -4.96 -6.41
N LEU A 87 8.83 -4.50 -6.38
CA LEU A 87 7.65 -5.34 -6.61
C LEU A 87 7.09 -5.26 -8.04
N GLY A 88 7.80 -4.63 -8.97
CA GLY A 88 7.44 -4.62 -10.39
C GLY A 88 6.44 -3.56 -10.83
N ASP A 89 6.27 -2.51 -10.04
CA ASP A 89 5.46 -1.33 -10.33
C ASP A 89 6.26 -0.02 -10.14
N PRO A 90 7.30 0.24 -10.94
CA PRO A 90 8.17 1.42 -10.76
C PRO A 90 7.47 2.74 -11.04
N CYS A 91 6.29 2.71 -11.68
CA CYS A 91 5.51 3.89 -12.02
C CYS A 91 4.28 4.07 -11.13
N CYS A 92 4.07 3.20 -10.14
CA CYS A 92 2.93 3.28 -9.22
C CYS A 92 1.57 3.34 -9.93
N GLU A 93 1.45 2.56 -10.99
CA GLU A 93 0.25 2.48 -11.84
C GLU A 93 -0.49 1.15 -11.66
N TRP A 94 0.12 0.19 -10.96
CA TRP A 94 -0.50 -1.10 -10.72
C TRP A 94 -1.75 -0.93 -9.85
N SER A 95 -2.76 -1.73 -10.17
CA SER A 95 -3.99 -1.85 -9.39
C SER A 95 -4.32 -3.32 -9.19
N THR A 96 -5.10 -3.63 -8.15
CA THR A 96 -5.44 -5.01 -7.77
C THR A 96 -5.91 -5.84 -8.97
N GLY A 97 -5.18 -6.90 -9.28
CA GLY A 97 -5.47 -7.82 -10.39
C GLY A 97 -4.82 -7.44 -11.72
N ALA A 98 -4.18 -6.28 -11.84
CA ALA A 98 -3.37 -5.94 -13.01
C ALA A 98 -2.09 -6.79 -13.05
N THR A 99 -1.43 -6.81 -14.21
CA THR A 99 -0.11 -7.42 -14.35
C THR A 99 0.96 -6.37 -14.04
N PRO A 100 1.87 -6.60 -13.07
CA PRO A 100 3.02 -5.72 -12.87
C PRO A 100 3.91 -5.68 -14.11
N ARG A 101 4.73 -4.63 -14.25
CA ARG A 101 5.63 -4.46 -15.40
C ARG A 101 6.66 -5.59 -15.52
N TRP A 102 7.03 -6.21 -14.41
CA TRP A 102 7.79 -7.46 -14.37
C TRP A 102 7.37 -8.35 -13.20
N THR A 103 7.63 -9.64 -13.36
CA THR A 103 7.36 -10.67 -12.34
C THR A 103 8.61 -11.48 -12.01
N THR A 104 9.75 -11.15 -12.60
CA THR A 104 11.03 -11.82 -12.36
C THR A 104 12.05 -10.79 -11.93
N GLY A 105 12.97 -11.17 -11.04
CA GLY A 105 13.93 -10.23 -10.47
C GLY A 105 13.30 -9.24 -9.49
N VAL A 106 12.20 -9.65 -8.84
CA VAL A 106 11.59 -8.90 -7.72
C VAL A 106 12.37 -9.13 -6.44
N SER A 107 12.32 -8.17 -5.52
CA SER A 107 12.96 -8.24 -4.20
C SER A 107 11.98 -8.00 -3.06
N HIS A 108 12.45 -8.15 -1.82
CA HIS A 108 11.62 -8.04 -0.64
C HIS A 108 11.74 -6.63 -0.03
N PRO A 109 10.64 -5.85 0.07
CA PRO A 109 10.66 -4.44 0.48
C PRO A 109 10.89 -4.17 1.98
N SER A 110 11.52 -5.13 2.66
CA SER A 110 11.82 -5.07 4.09
C SER A 110 13.21 -5.66 4.38
N LEU A 111 14.01 -5.97 3.34
CA LEU A 111 15.30 -6.66 3.40
C LEU A 111 16.33 -5.91 2.55
N LYS A 112 17.05 -4.98 3.18
CA LYS A 112 18.07 -4.13 2.54
C LYS A 112 19.16 -4.85 1.76
N ASP A 113 19.42 -6.12 2.07
CA ASP A 113 20.43 -6.94 1.39
C ASP A 113 19.90 -7.63 0.13
N LYS A 114 18.62 -7.42 -0.20
CA LYS A 114 17.92 -7.99 -1.35
C LYS A 114 17.39 -6.87 -2.22
N THR A 115 18.09 -6.62 -3.33
CA THR A 115 17.69 -5.60 -4.30
C THR A 115 17.28 -6.20 -5.64
N SER A 116 16.42 -5.48 -6.36
CA SER A 116 16.08 -5.78 -7.75
C SER A 116 17.15 -5.21 -8.68
N ASP A 117 17.30 -5.77 -9.88
CA ASP A 117 18.26 -5.25 -10.86
C ASP A 117 17.75 -3.91 -11.43
N ALA A 118 18.50 -2.83 -11.19
CA ALA A 118 18.15 -1.48 -11.66
C ALA A 118 17.99 -1.35 -13.18
N SER A 119 18.53 -2.28 -13.96
CA SER A 119 18.29 -2.33 -15.41
C SER A 119 16.82 -2.57 -15.78
N LEU A 120 16.01 -3.14 -14.87
CA LEU A 120 14.57 -3.35 -15.06
C LEU A 120 13.80 -2.03 -15.23
N TRP A 121 14.26 -0.94 -14.62
CA TRP A 121 13.62 0.38 -14.73
C TRP A 121 14.51 1.48 -15.32
N ALA A 122 15.76 1.18 -15.68
CA ALA A 122 16.71 2.17 -16.21
C ALA A 122 16.18 2.97 -17.42
N ASN A 123 15.31 2.37 -18.22
CA ASN A 123 14.73 2.98 -19.44
C ASN A 123 13.23 3.27 -19.32
N ILE A 124 12.64 3.17 -18.13
CA ILE A 124 11.22 3.41 -17.93
C ILE A 124 11.00 4.90 -17.66
N ASN A 125 10.12 5.51 -18.45
CA ASN A 125 9.65 6.87 -18.22
C ASN A 125 8.20 6.87 -17.75
N CYS A 126 8.00 7.10 -16.45
CA CYS A 126 6.70 7.12 -15.79
C CYS A 126 5.84 8.36 -16.11
N THR A 127 6.30 9.28 -16.97
CA THR A 127 5.49 10.42 -17.42
C THR A 127 4.51 10.08 -18.55
N SER A 128 4.49 8.83 -19.04
CA SER A 128 3.67 8.43 -20.20
C SER A 128 2.18 8.25 -19.89
N THR A 129 1.73 8.47 -18.66
CA THR A 129 0.38 8.14 -18.18
C THR A 129 -0.66 9.28 -18.38
N THR A 130 -0.46 10.18 -19.35
CA THR A 130 -1.48 11.22 -19.65
C THR A 130 -1.96 11.24 -21.11
N THR A 131 -1.51 10.34 -21.99
CA THR A 131 -1.91 10.41 -23.42
C THR A 131 -2.28 9.05 -24.01
N THR A 132 -3.32 8.40 -23.47
CA THR A 132 -4.11 7.43 -24.25
C THR A 132 -5.59 7.49 -23.88
N THR A 133 -6.16 8.70 -23.88
CA THR A 133 -7.59 8.91 -24.19
C THR A 133 -7.74 10.26 -24.87
N THR A 134 -7.60 10.31 -26.19
CA THR A 134 -8.19 11.40 -26.99
C THR A 134 -8.70 10.82 -28.30
N SER A 135 -10.00 10.53 -28.33
CA SER A 135 -10.89 10.76 -29.48
C SER A 135 -12.32 10.62 -28.98
N GLY A 136 -12.86 11.74 -28.50
CA GLY A 136 -14.23 11.87 -28.01
C GLY A 136 -14.37 13.26 -27.40
N ALA A 137 -14.68 14.24 -28.24
CA ALA A 137 -14.91 15.63 -27.87
C ALA A 137 -15.95 15.77 -26.75
N ASP A 138 -15.67 16.59 -25.74
CA ASP A 138 -16.43 17.81 -25.44
C ASP A 138 -15.67 18.64 -24.38
N SER A 139 -15.86 19.94 -24.46
CA SER A 139 -15.22 21.03 -23.72
C SER A 139 -15.58 21.01 -22.23
N SER A 140 -14.73 21.57 -21.38
CA SER A 140 -15.02 22.85 -20.69
C SER A 140 -14.09 23.13 -19.49
N VAL A 141 -13.60 24.37 -19.51
CA VAL A 141 -13.24 25.29 -18.43
C VAL A 141 -12.19 24.90 -17.39
N VAL A 142 -11.06 25.59 -17.52
CA VAL A 142 -10.16 25.99 -16.44
C VAL A 142 -10.88 26.93 -15.47
N GLU A 143 -10.82 26.68 -14.17
CA GLU A 143 -11.10 27.72 -13.17
C GLU A 143 -9.98 27.75 -12.12
N SER A 144 -9.29 28.88 -12.15
CA SER A 144 -8.18 29.29 -11.31
C SER A 144 -8.71 29.81 -9.97
N ALA A 145 -8.42 29.12 -8.87
CA ALA A 145 -8.79 29.58 -7.53
C ALA A 145 -7.81 30.66 -7.04
N THR A 146 -8.28 31.91 -6.98
CA THR A 146 -7.51 33.04 -6.42
C THR A 146 -8.11 33.49 -5.09
N SER A 147 -7.30 33.35 -4.04
CA SER A 147 -7.13 34.28 -2.91
C SER A 147 -8.37 34.86 -2.19
N MET A 148 -8.68 34.28 -1.03
CA MET A 148 -9.53 34.87 0.01
C MET A 148 -8.67 35.63 1.03
N PHE A 149 -8.82 36.95 1.16
CA PHE A 149 -8.55 37.63 2.43
C PHE A 149 -9.54 38.79 2.63
N ALA A 150 -10.08 38.82 3.85
CA ALA A 150 -11.35 39.44 4.22
C ALA A 150 -11.27 40.94 4.51
N LEU A 151 -12.46 41.57 4.47
CA LEU A 151 -12.77 42.95 4.83
C LEU A 151 -12.32 43.34 6.24
N ALA A 152 -11.81 44.57 6.38
CA ALA A 152 -11.97 45.37 7.59
C ALA A 152 -12.33 46.83 7.20
N THR A 153 -13.57 47.21 7.53
CA THR A 153 -14.09 48.59 7.65
C THR A 153 -13.14 49.44 8.49
N GLY A 154 -12.74 50.67 8.14
CA GLY A 154 -13.55 51.83 7.77
C GLY A 154 -13.49 52.85 8.91
N ILE A 155 -12.95 54.05 8.65
CA ILE A 155 -13.40 55.39 9.11
C ILE A 155 -12.26 56.40 8.92
N ALA A 156 -12.51 57.34 8.02
CA ALA A 156 -11.77 58.58 7.87
C ALA A 156 -12.46 59.67 8.71
N LEU A 157 -11.69 60.46 9.45
CA LEU A 157 -12.08 61.80 9.90
C LEU A 157 -10.86 62.71 9.81
N LEU A 158 -10.92 63.60 8.81
CA LEU A 158 -10.12 64.82 8.70
C LEU A 158 -10.50 65.78 9.84
N PHE A 159 -9.52 66.43 10.46
CA PHE A 159 -9.60 67.84 10.82
C PHE A 159 -8.20 68.47 10.72
N ALA A 160 -8.21 69.75 10.37
CA ALA A 160 -7.09 70.64 10.03
C ALA A 160 -6.07 70.83 11.16
#